data_AF-A0A496US29-F1
#
_entry.id   AF-A0A496US29-F1
#
_cell.length_a   1.000
_cell.length_b   1.000
_cell.length_c   1.000
_cell.angle_alpha   90.00
_cell.angle_beta   90.00
_cell.angle_gamma   90.00
#
_symmetry.space_group_name_H-M   'P 1'
#
loop_
_entity.id
_entity.type
_entity.pdbx_description
1 polymer ?
#
loop_
_entity_poly.entity_id
_entity_poly.type
_entity_poly.pdbx_seq_one_letter_code
_entity_poly.pdbx_strand_id
1 'polypeptide(L)'
;MGPDEFTLQEPAASGDVASAPAAAGSGDALDGYLEQWARDKDGFETRYARVVNLARTGASSSSPMRTQRKFPDWEQVLFRGAQLDPMPLNGDVAVSSRTVIGPHSAHPLELALPFYVS
;
A
#
# COMPACT_ATOMS: atom_id res chain seq x y z
N MET A 1 0.86 3.91 -40.55
CA MET A 1 0.49 5.31 -40.88
C MET A 1 -0.95 5.50 -40.42
N GLY A 2 -1.14 6.21 -39.31
CA GLY A 2 -2.43 6.43 -38.61
C GLY A 2 -2.33 6.04 -37.13
N PRO A 3 -2.82 6.87 -36.20
CA PRO A 3 -2.00 7.93 -35.57
C PRO A 3 -1.72 7.70 -34.07
N ASP A 4 -0.61 8.26 -33.60
CA ASP A 4 -0.12 8.20 -32.21
C ASP A 4 -1.03 8.99 -31.23
N GLU A 5 -1.54 8.30 -30.21
CA GLU A 5 -2.44 8.85 -29.18
C GLU A 5 -1.71 9.55 -28.01
N PHE A 6 -0.42 9.83 -28.14
CA PHE A 6 0.36 10.54 -27.12
C PHE A 6 0.61 11.99 -27.54
N THR A 7 -0.43 12.83 -27.44
CA THR A 7 -0.24 14.29 -27.40
C THR A 7 -0.07 14.73 -25.96
N LEU A 8 1.15 15.14 -25.61
CA LEU A 8 1.47 15.78 -24.34
C LEU A 8 0.82 17.17 -24.30
N GLN A 9 -0.08 17.39 -23.35
CA GLN A 9 -0.60 18.72 -23.04
C GLN A 9 0.40 19.41 -22.10
N GLU A 10 1.15 20.38 -22.64
CA GLU A 10 2.04 21.28 -21.86
C GLU A 10 1.19 22.38 -21.16
N PRO A 11 1.63 22.94 -20.01
CA PRO A 11 0.72 23.47 -19.00
C PRO A 11 0.44 24.97 -19.18
N ALA A 12 -0.81 25.38 -18.94
CA ALA A 12 -1.15 26.78 -18.72
C ALA A 12 -0.77 27.20 -17.29
N ALA A 13 -0.16 28.38 -17.21
CA ALA A 13 0.55 28.92 -16.06
C ALA A 13 -0.30 29.31 -14.84
N SER A 14 0.30 29.05 -13.67
CA SER A 14 0.41 29.87 -12.45
C SER A 14 -0.83 30.53 -11.83
N GLY A 15 -1.19 30.03 -10.64
CA GLY A 15 -2.00 30.76 -9.66
C GLY A 15 -2.11 30.00 -8.33
N ASP A 16 -1.39 30.50 -7.32
CA ASP A 16 -1.50 30.26 -5.87
C ASP A 16 -1.46 28.84 -5.29
N VAL A 17 -0.35 28.56 -4.60
CA VAL A 17 -0.14 27.44 -3.69
C VAL A 17 -0.89 27.68 -2.38
N ALA A 18 -2.18 27.35 -2.33
CA ALA A 18 -2.94 27.41 -1.09
C ALA A 18 -3.71 26.11 -0.84
N SER A 19 -3.16 25.33 0.09
CA SER A 19 -3.77 24.26 0.91
C SER A 19 -4.65 23.24 0.19
N ALA A 20 -4.12 22.03 0.03
CA ALA A 20 -4.89 20.85 -0.31
C ALA A 20 -6.07 20.68 0.66
N PRO A 21 -7.32 20.67 0.19
CA PRO A 21 -8.44 20.31 1.03
C PRO A 21 -8.34 18.81 1.31
N ALA A 22 -8.48 18.44 2.58
CA ALA A 22 -8.64 17.07 3.01
C ALA A 22 -9.72 16.39 2.14
N ALA A 23 -9.38 15.23 1.57
CA ALA A 23 -10.26 14.44 0.73
C ALA A 23 -11.45 13.91 1.54
N ALA A 24 -12.46 14.77 1.73
CA ALA A 24 -13.73 14.43 2.34
C ALA A 24 -14.78 14.32 1.22
N GLY A 25 -15.31 13.11 1.04
CA GLY A 25 -16.63 12.90 0.42
C GLY A 25 -16.66 12.62 -1.08
N SER A 26 -16.11 11.49 -1.51
CA SER A 26 -16.43 10.90 -2.83
C SER A 26 -16.43 9.37 -2.84
N GLY A 27 -16.46 8.70 -1.68
CA GLY A 27 -16.47 7.23 -1.61
C GLY A 27 -17.80 6.61 -2.09
N ASP A 28 -18.92 7.19 -1.67
CA ASP A 28 -20.25 6.58 -1.80
C ASP A 28 -20.74 6.50 -3.26
N ALA A 29 -20.42 7.50 -4.08
CA ALA A 29 -20.75 7.51 -5.51
C ALA A 29 -19.86 6.56 -6.34
N LEU A 30 -18.63 6.31 -5.89
CA LEU A 30 -17.70 5.42 -6.56
C LEU A 30 -18.00 3.95 -6.23
N ASP A 31 -18.53 3.64 -5.06
CA ASP A 31 -18.80 2.26 -4.65
C ASP A 31 -19.78 1.56 -5.59
N GLY A 32 -20.93 2.18 -5.91
CA GLY A 32 -21.89 1.61 -6.87
C GLY A 32 -21.33 1.46 -8.29
N TYR A 33 -20.43 2.35 -8.72
CA TYR A 33 -19.72 2.22 -10.00
C TYR A 33 -18.72 1.06 -9.96
N LEU A 34 -17.94 0.93 -8.88
CA LEU A 34 -16.89 -0.08 -8.77
C LEU A 34 -17.43 -1.50 -8.58
N GLU A 35 -18.65 -1.67 -8.08
CA GLU A 35 -19.30 -2.97 -7.89
C GLU A 35 -19.37 -3.80 -9.18
N GLN A 36 -19.61 -3.18 -10.34
CA GLN A 36 -19.69 -3.93 -11.60
C GLN A 36 -18.34 -4.53 -12.04
N TRP A 37 -17.23 -4.06 -11.48
CA TRP A 37 -15.88 -4.59 -11.71
C TRP A 37 -15.31 -5.32 -10.49
N ALA A 38 -16.13 -5.57 -9.46
CA ALA A 38 -15.69 -6.31 -8.29
C ALA A 38 -15.28 -7.74 -8.68
N ARG A 39 -14.04 -8.11 -8.31
CA ARG A 39 -13.46 -9.45 -8.54
C ARG A 39 -13.18 -10.11 -7.21
N ASP A 40 -14.22 -10.65 -6.57
CA ASP A 40 -14.10 -11.23 -5.23
C ASP A 40 -13.47 -12.62 -5.24
N LYS A 41 -13.63 -13.36 -6.34
CA LYS A 41 -13.12 -14.72 -6.51
C LYS A 41 -12.49 -14.87 -7.89
N ASP A 42 -11.17 -14.74 -7.92
CA ASP A 42 -10.36 -15.03 -9.11
C ASP A 42 -9.52 -16.29 -8.87
N GLY A 43 -9.51 -17.20 -9.86
CA GLY A 43 -8.71 -18.43 -9.84
C GLY A 43 -7.24 -18.20 -10.19
N PHE A 44 -6.93 -17.12 -10.92
CA PHE A 44 -5.57 -16.76 -11.30
C PHE A 44 -4.95 -15.84 -10.24
N GLU A 45 -5.62 -14.73 -9.91
CA GLU A 45 -5.13 -13.75 -8.94
C GLU A 45 -5.72 -13.94 -7.54
N THR A 46 -5.36 -15.05 -6.89
CA THR A 46 -5.86 -15.41 -5.55
C THR A 46 -5.62 -14.39 -4.43
N ARG A 47 -4.76 -13.38 -4.65
CA ARG A 47 -4.45 -12.31 -3.68
C ARG A 47 -5.23 -11.01 -3.91
N TYR A 48 -5.87 -10.84 -5.07
CA TYR A 48 -6.50 -9.58 -5.48
C TYR A 48 -7.53 -9.08 -4.47
N ALA A 49 -8.46 -9.96 -4.06
CA ALA A 49 -9.48 -9.64 -3.08
C ALA A 49 -8.88 -9.10 -1.75
N ARG A 50 -7.72 -9.61 -1.32
CA ARG A 50 -7.05 -9.11 -0.10
C ARG A 50 -6.50 -7.70 -0.28
N VAL A 51 -5.95 -7.38 -1.46
CA VAL A 51 -5.41 -6.05 -1.77
C VAL A 51 -6.54 -5.02 -1.82
N VAL A 52 -7.67 -5.36 -2.47
CA VAL A 52 -8.84 -4.46 -2.52
C VAL A 52 -9.39 -4.19 -1.12
N ASN A 53 -9.51 -5.22 -0.28
CA ASN A 53 -9.94 -5.05 1.10
C ASN A 53 -8.98 -4.15 1.91
N LEU A 54 -7.67 -4.32 1.74
CA LEU A 54 -6.67 -3.47 2.36
C LEU A 54 -6.78 -2.02 1.88
N ALA A 55 -6.98 -1.79 0.58
CA ALA A 55 -7.13 -0.45 0.02
C ALA A 55 -8.39 0.27 0.50
N ARG A 56 -9.52 -0.45 0.67
CA ARG A 56 -10.78 0.11 1.15
C ARG A 56 -10.78 0.40 2.65
N THR A 57 -10.26 -0.53 3.45
CA THR A 57 -10.35 -0.47 4.92
C THR A 57 -9.13 0.17 5.58
N GLY A 58 -7.98 0.18 4.90
CA GLY A 58 -6.69 0.51 5.49
C GLY A 58 -6.18 -0.53 6.51
N ALA A 59 -6.93 -1.63 6.73
CA ALA A 59 -6.64 -2.63 7.74
C ALA A 59 -6.15 -3.93 7.12
N SER A 60 -5.16 -4.56 7.75
CA SER A 60 -4.70 -5.88 7.35
C SER A 60 -5.71 -6.95 7.73
N SER A 61 -6.09 -7.79 6.76
CA SER A 61 -6.96 -8.95 7.01
C SER A 61 -6.25 -9.97 7.92
N SER A 62 -6.88 -10.29 9.05
CA SER A 62 -6.47 -11.33 10.00
C SER A 62 -7.34 -12.58 9.82
N SER A 63 -6.71 -13.72 9.58
CA SER A 63 -7.39 -15.01 9.40
C SER A 63 -6.91 -16.00 10.45
N PRO A 64 -7.81 -16.78 11.09
CA PRO A 64 -7.43 -17.83 12.02
C PRO A 64 -6.61 -18.91 11.29
N MET A 65 -5.66 -19.51 12.01
CA MET A 65 -4.56 -20.37 11.51
C MET A 65 -5.01 -21.61 10.72
N ARG A 66 -5.49 -21.42 9.50
CA ARG A 66 -5.67 -22.49 8.51
C ARG A 66 -5.03 -22.03 7.21
N THR A 67 -3.87 -22.61 6.88
CA THR A 67 -3.23 -22.41 5.57
C THR A 67 -3.34 -23.70 4.77
N GLN A 68 -3.83 -23.59 3.54
CA GLN A 68 -3.80 -24.69 2.55
C GLN A 68 -2.49 -24.70 1.76
N ARG A 69 -1.55 -23.79 2.07
CA ARG A 69 -0.29 -23.63 1.32
C ARG A 69 0.73 -24.69 1.73
N LYS A 70 1.54 -25.11 0.75
CA LYS A 70 2.66 -26.04 0.92
C LYS A 70 3.83 -25.33 1.63
N PHE A 71 4.54 -26.07 2.46
CA PHE A 71 5.74 -25.65 3.17
C PHE A 71 6.90 -26.54 2.64
N PRO A 72 8.07 -26.08 2.12
CA PRO A 72 8.69 -24.79 1.69
C PRO A 72 8.14 -23.59 0.90
N ASP A 73 8.10 -22.32 1.35
CA ASP A 73 8.05 -21.11 0.46
C ASP A 73 8.59 -19.80 1.14
N TRP A 74 8.61 -18.61 0.50
CA TRP A 74 8.93 -17.29 1.13
C TRP A 74 8.12 -16.99 2.41
N GLU A 75 6.99 -17.67 2.58
CA GLU A 75 6.21 -17.78 3.82
C GLU A 75 7.00 -18.41 4.99
N GLN A 76 8.17 -18.98 4.74
CA GLN A 76 9.05 -19.59 5.73
C GLN A 76 9.92 -18.61 6.50
N VAL A 77 9.96 -17.34 6.10
CA VAL A 77 10.62 -16.32 6.92
C VAL A 77 9.81 -16.16 8.20
N LEU A 78 10.28 -16.82 9.25
CA LEU A 78 9.65 -16.72 10.56
C LEU A 78 10.15 -15.47 11.28
N PHE A 79 9.24 -14.54 11.53
CA PHE A 79 9.51 -13.43 12.45
C PHE A 79 9.63 -13.98 13.88
N ARG A 80 10.76 -13.70 14.53
CA ARG A 80 10.96 -14.03 15.94
C ARG A 80 10.14 -13.07 16.78
N GLY A 81 9.08 -13.57 17.42
CA GLY A 81 8.40 -12.82 18.46
C GLY A 81 9.35 -12.60 19.66
N ALA A 82 9.34 -11.40 20.23
CA ALA A 82 9.97 -11.17 21.52
C ALA A 82 9.13 -11.88 22.61
N GLN A 83 9.73 -12.82 23.33
CA GLN A 83 9.07 -13.51 24.44
C GLN A 83 9.55 -12.94 25.77
N LEU A 84 8.72 -12.07 26.36
CA LEU A 84 8.81 -11.48 27.71
C LEU A 84 10.10 -10.74 28.13
N ASP A 85 11.25 -11.04 27.53
CA ASP A 85 12.53 -10.37 27.75
C ASP A 85 13.27 -10.14 26.41
N PRO A 86 13.25 -8.92 25.86
CA PRO A 86 12.54 -7.72 26.34
C PRO A 86 11.02 -7.83 26.15
N MET A 87 10.26 -7.06 26.94
CA MET A 87 8.80 -6.97 26.81
C MET A 87 8.42 -6.43 25.42
N PRO A 88 7.50 -7.08 24.69
CA PRO A 88 7.04 -6.57 23.40
C PRO A 88 6.30 -5.24 23.56
N LEU A 89 6.43 -4.36 22.58
CA LEU A 89 5.68 -3.11 22.53
C LEU A 89 4.21 -3.38 22.16
N ASN A 90 3.30 -2.58 22.70
CA ASN A 90 1.89 -2.61 22.31
C ASN A 90 1.72 -2.09 20.87
N GLY A 91 0.72 -2.59 20.16
CA GLY A 91 0.46 -2.22 18.76
C GLY A 91 0.13 -0.73 18.54
N ASP A 92 -0.39 -0.06 19.56
CA ASP A 92 -0.78 1.36 19.50
C ASP A 92 0.38 2.32 19.77
N VAL A 93 1.56 1.80 20.14
CA VAL A 93 2.75 2.61 20.39
C VAL A 93 3.35 3.03 19.05
N ALA A 94 3.49 4.34 18.84
CA ALA A 94 4.09 4.88 17.64
C ALA A 94 5.55 4.42 17.51
N VAL A 95 5.87 3.81 16.37
CA VAL A 95 7.23 3.43 15.98
C VAL A 95 7.68 4.23 14.77
N SER A 96 8.97 4.52 14.68
CA SER A 96 9.53 5.21 13.51
C SER A 96 9.71 4.23 12.35
N SER A 97 9.14 4.56 11.19
CA SER A 97 9.34 3.83 9.93
C SER A 97 10.29 4.57 8.96
N ARG A 98 10.99 5.61 9.45
CA ARG A 98 11.93 6.40 8.66
C ARG A 98 13.03 5.49 8.11
N THR A 99 13.22 5.55 6.80
CA THR A 99 14.19 4.74 6.06
C THR A 99 15.15 5.67 5.32
N VAL A 100 16.46 5.41 5.45
CA VAL A 100 17.49 6.17 4.74
C VAL A 100 18.17 5.24 3.74
N ILE A 101 18.09 5.58 2.45
CA ILE A 101 18.74 4.85 1.36
C ILE A 101 20.07 5.54 1.03
N GLY A 102 21.15 4.76 1.09
CA GLY A 102 22.51 5.25 0.88
C GLY A 102 23.02 6.13 2.03
N PRO A 103 23.05 5.65 3.29
CA PRO A 103 23.45 6.47 4.44
C PRO A 103 24.88 7.03 4.35
N HIS A 104 25.74 6.45 3.51
CA HIS A 104 27.13 6.87 3.29
C HIS A 104 27.34 7.50 1.90
N SER A 105 26.28 7.79 1.14
CA SER A 105 26.39 8.42 -0.17
C SER A 105 26.53 9.95 -0.04
N ALA A 106 26.98 10.60 -1.11
CA ALA A 106 27.02 12.07 -1.16
C ALA A 106 25.61 12.70 -1.10
N HIS A 107 24.58 11.97 -1.54
CA HIS A 107 23.19 12.40 -1.57
C HIS A 107 22.29 11.26 -1.04
N PRO A 108 22.10 11.15 0.29
CA PRO A 108 21.22 10.15 0.88
C PRO A 108 19.76 10.49 0.59
N LEU A 109 18.94 9.47 0.34
CA LEU A 109 17.49 9.62 0.18
C LEU A 109 16.80 9.24 1.49
N GLU A 110 16.03 10.17 2.05
CA GLU A 110 15.24 9.93 3.25
C GLU A 110 13.77 9.72 2.92
N LEU A 111 13.20 8.63 3.39
CA LEU A 111 11.81 8.26 3.23
C LEU A 111 11.14 8.15 4.60
N ALA A 112 9.90 8.64 4.71
CA ALA A 112 9.09 8.45 5.92
C ALA A 112 8.61 7.00 6.09
N LEU A 113 8.46 6.27 4.98
CA LEU A 113 7.96 4.90 4.92
C LEU A 113 8.90 4.01 4.09
N PRO A 114 9.03 2.72 4.42
CA PRO A 114 9.96 1.80 3.76
C PRO A 114 9.41 1.24 2.44
N PHE A 115 8.58 1.99 1.70
CA PHE A 115 8.08 1.57 0.40
C PHE A 115 8.06 2.75 -0.58
N TYR A 116 8.25 2.41 -1.85
CA TYR A 116 8.22 3.34 -2.98
C TYR A 116 7.46 2.66 -4.12
N VAL A 117 6.69 3.45 -4.89
CA VAL A 117 5.94 2.98 -6.04
C VAL A 117 6.63 3.53 -7.29
N SER A 118 7.00 2.63 -8.21
CA SER A 118 7.58 2.98 -9.51
C SER A 118 6.60 2.72 -10.65
#